data_AF-A0A840V0P5-F1
#
_entry.id   AF-A0A840V0P5-F1
#
_cell.length_a   1.000
_cell.length_b   1.000
_cell.length_c   1.000
_cell.angle_alpha   90.00
_cell.angle_beta   90.00
_cell.angle_gamma   90.00
#
_symmetry.space_group_name_H-M   'P 1'
#
loop_
_entity.id
_entity.type
_entity.pdbx_description
1 polymer ?
#
loop_
_entity_poly.entity_id
_entity_poly.type
_entity_poly.pdbx_seq_one_letter_code
_entity_poly.pdbx_strand_id
1 'polypeptide(L)'
;MTDDNVTPSSRGEGTESAFVVFKPYPLQVGHRIFIESGPRHGDWEVIGVGERKVRLRCPFTGREVEWDRFCYLVEEKYGRWPHPE
;
A
#
# COMPACT_ATOMS: atom_id res chain seq x y z
N MET A 1 8.89 38.14 46.74
CA MET A 1 7.47 37.83 47.02
C MET A 1 6.70 38.52 45.91
N THR A 2 6.22 37.87 44.86
CA THR A 2 5.81 36.48 44.66
C THR A 2 5.91 36.19 43.15
N ASP A 3 6.17 34.94 42.81
CA ASP A 3 6.47 34.42 41.48
C ASP A 3 5.39 34.69 40.41
N ASP A 4 5.81 35.29 39.30
CA ASP A 4 5.24 35.08 37.98
C ASP A 4 5.99 33.92 37.32
N ASN A 5 5.36 32.75 37.16
CA ASN A 5 5.38 32.05 35.87
C ASN A 5 4.43 30.86 35.83
N VAL A 6 3.43 30.96 34.95
CA VAL A 6 2.75 29.81 34.37
C VAL A 6 3.64 29.29 33.25
N THR A 7 4.16 28.06 33.38
CA THR A 7 4.64 27.29 32.21
C THR A 7 3.71 26.10 32.01
N PRO A 8 2.95 26.03 30.91
CA PRO A 8 2.16 24.85 30.59
C PRO A 8 3.09 23.71 30.19
N SER A 9 2.80 22.53 30.74
CA SER A 9 3.38 21.26 30.35
C SER A 9 3.11 20.99 28.85
N SER A 10 4.09 21.23 27.99
CA SER A 10 4.03 20.81 26.60
C SER A 10 4.35 19.32 26.51
N ARG A 11 3.32 18.49 26.73
CA ARG A 11 3.25 17.13 26.18
C ARG A 11 3.61 17.19 24.70
N GLY A 12 4.53 16.34 24.27
CA GLY A 12 5.14 16.36 22.95
C GLY A 12 4.13 16.62 21.83
N GLU A 13 4.37 17.71 21.09
CA GLU A 13 3.77 17.93 19.79
C GLU A 13 4.11 16.70 18.94
N GLY A 14 3.10 15.90 18.63
CA GLY A 14 3.25 14.82 17.66
C GLY A 14 3.48 15.49 16.32
N THR A 15 4.75 15.59 15.91
CA THR A 15 5.11 16.23 14.64
C THR A 15 4.45 15.45 13.50
N GLU A 16 3.43 16.03 12.89
CA GLU A 16 2.86 15.49 11.66
C GLU A 16 3.91 15.56 10.56
N SER A 17 3.97 14.51 9.74
CA SER A 17 4.93 14.38 8.66
C SER A 17 4.26 13.76 7.45
N ALA A 18 4.83 13.99 6.27
CA ALA A 18 4.41 13.29 5.06
C ALA A 18 4.93 11.85 5.10
N PHE A 19 4.07 10.89 4.75
CA PHE A 19 4.43 9.47 4.64
C PHE A 19 3.63 8.80 3.51
N VAL A 20 4.15 7.66 3.03
CA VAL A 20 3.55 6.91 1.92
C VAL A 20 2.90 5.63 2.45
N VAL A 21 1.65 5.41 2.09
CA VAL A 21 0.89 4.20 2.45
C VAL A 21 0.81 3.27 1.25
N PHE A 22 1.28 2.03 1.43
CA PHE A 22 1.12 0.94 0.48
C PHE A 22 -0.01 0.02 0.95
N LYS A 23 -1.10 -0.04 0.18
CA LYS A 23 -2.24 -0.93 0.45
C LYS A 23 -2.36 -1.99 -0.63
N PRO A 24 -2.47 -3.29 -0.32
CA PRO A 24 -2.73 -4.31 -1.34
C PRO A 24 -3.96 -3.93 -2.18
N TYR A 25 -3.83 -3.97 -3.51
CA TYR A 25 -4.97 -3.77 -4.39
C TYR A 25 -5.94 -4.96 -4.21
N PRO A 26 -7.25 -4.73 -4.04
CA PRO A 26 -8.23 -5.78 -3.83
C PRO A 26 -8.56 -6.48 -5.16
N LEU A 27 -7.59 -7.24 -5.69
CA LEU A 27 -7.77 -8.03 -6.92
C LEU A 27 -8.91 -9.04 -6.74
N GLN A 28 -9.71 -9.21 -7.81
CA GLN A 28 -10.78 -10.18 -7.89
C GLN A 28 -10.58 -11.05 -9.13
N VAL A 29 -11.05 -12.29 -9.09
CA VAL A 29 -11.07 -13.17 -10.25
C VAL A 29 -11.90 -12.52 -11.36
N GLY A 30 -11.39 -12.56 -12.59
CA GLY A 30 -11.96 -11.92 -13.78
C GLY A 30 -11.44 -10.51 -14.05
N HIS A 31 -10.70 -9.89 -13.12
CA HIS A 31 -10.04 -8.61 -13.42
C HIS A 31 -9.04 -8.75 -14.57
N ARG A 32 -8.99 -7.73 -15.43
CA ARG A 32 -7.96 -7.55 -16.46
C ARG A 32 -7.02 -6.44 -15.99
N ILE A 33 -5.74 -6.73 -15.90
CA ILE A 33 -4.72 -5.80 -15.41
C ILE A 33 -3.61 -5.66 -16.45
N PHE A 34 -3.06 -4.46 -16.54
CA PHE A 34 -1.87 -4.16 -17.31
C PHE A 34 -0.76 -3.72 -16.35
N ILE A 35 0.42 -4.33 -16.46
CA ILE A 35 1.60 -4.01 -15.65
C ILE A 35 2.57 -3.24 -16.54
N GLU A 36 2.78 -1.96 -16.25
CA GLU A 36 3.53 -1.04 -17.11
C GLU A 36 5.05 -1.24 -17.10
N SER A 37 5.62 -1.83 -16.04
CA SER A 37 7.08 -2.00 -15.95
C SER A 37 7.51 -3.21 -15.12
N GLY A 38 8.80 -3.56 -15.25
CA GLY A 38 9.43 -4.64 -14.50
C GLY A 38 9.23 -6.03 -15.12
N PRO A 39 9.67 -7.09 -14.43
CA PRO A 39 9.72 -8.47 -14.96
C PRO A 39 8.35 -9.11 -15.20
N ARG A 40 7.27 -8.47 -14.75
CA ARG A 40 5.88 -8.92 -14.91
C ARG A 40 5.11 -8.09 -15.95
N HIS A 41 5.80 -7.22 -16.69
CA HIS A 41 5.22 -6.32 -17.67
C HIS A 41 4.26 -7.03 -18.63
N GLY A 42 3.14 -6.37 -18.93
CA GLY A 42 2.15 -6.81 -19.91
C GLY A 42 0.75 -7.06 -19.33
N ASP A 43 -0.11 -7.61 -20.18
CA ASP A 43 -1.51 -7.88 -19.88
C ASP A 43 -1.73 -9.23 -19.18
N TRP A 44 -2.61 -9.20 -18.19
CA TRP A 44 -2.96 -10.38 -17.40
C TRP A 44 -4.44 -10.40 -17.03
N GLU A 45 -5.00 -11.59 -16.99
CA GLU A 45 -6.30 -11.86 -16.38
C GLU A 45 -6.08 -12.53 -15.01
N VAL A 46 -6.77 -12.03 -13.99
CA VAL A 46 -6.76 -12.62 -12.65
C VAL A 46 -7.66 -13.86 -12.65
N ILE A 47 -7.06 -15.02 -12.46
CA ILE A 47 -7.77 -16.32 -12.45
C ILE A 47 -7.85 -16.96 -11.07
N GLY A 48 -7.15 -16.40 -10.08
CA GLY A 48 -7.22 -16.85 -8.68
C GLY A 48 -6.59 -15.84 -7.74
N VAL A 49 -7.17 -15.67 -6.54
CA VAL A 49 -6.67 -14.77 -5.52
C VAL A 49 -6.67 -15.48 -4.17
N GLY A 50 -5.48 -15.74 -3.63
CA GLY A 50 -5.29 -16.28 -2.29
C GLY A 50 -4.81 -15.21 -1.31
N GLU A 51 -4.55 -15.58 -0.07
CA GLU A 51 -4.09 -14.65 0.98
C GLU A 51 -2.73 -14.02 0.64
N ARG A 52 -1.78 -14.83 0.16
CA ARG A 52 -0.41 -14.40 -0.17
C ARG A 52 -0.12 -14.38 -1.66
N LYS A 53 -0.87 -15.17 -2.44
CA LYS A 53 -0.60 -15.43 -3.85
C LYS A 53 -1.71 -14.91 -4.76
N VAL A 54 -1.37 -14.58 -6.00
CA VAL A 54 -2.28 -14.31 -7.10
C VAL A 54 -1.93 -15.21 -8.28
N ARG A 55 -2.94 -15.79 -8.92
CA ARG A 55 -2.81 -16.54 -10.16
C ARG A 55 -3.27 -15.69 -11.32
N LEU A 56 -2.44 -15.62 -12.36
CA LEU A 56 -2.68 -14.81 -13.54
C LEU A 56 -2.57 -15.65 -14.81
N ARG A 57 -3.33 -15.28 -15.83
CA ARG A 57 -3.28 -15.86 -17.17
C ARG A 57 -2.94 -14.79 -18.19
N CYS A 58 -1.94 -15.05 -19.04
CA CYS A 58 -1.64 -14.20 -20.18
C CYS A 58 -2.73 -14.39 -21.25
N PRO A 59 -3.42 -13.32 -21.72
CA PRO A 59 -4.51 -13.45 -22.68
C PRO A 59 -4.04 -13.88 -24.08
N PHE A 60 -2.77 -13.65 -24.42
CA PHE A 60 -2.22 -13.96 -25.74
C PHE A 60 -1.71 -15.40 -25.86
N THR A 61 -1.09 -15.91 -24.79
CA THR A 61 -0.42 -17.22 -24.81
C THR A 61 -1.16 -18.29 -24.00
N GLY A 62 -2.14 -17.90 -23.18
CA GLY A 62 -2.80 -18.77 -22.22
C GLY A 62 -1.90 -19.18 -21.05
N ARG A 63 -0.64 -18.74 -21.00
CA ARG A 63 0.31 -19.08 -19.94
C ARG A 63 -0.24 -18.65 -18.58
N GLU A 64 -0.26 -19.59 -17.64
CA GLU A 64 -0.60 -19.33 -16.24
C GLU A 64 0.64 -19.20 -15.37
N VAL A 65 0.57 -18.31 -14.39
CA VAL A 65 1.62 -18.07 -13.39
C VAL A 65 1.00 -17.84 -12.02
N GLU A 66 1.74 -18.16 -10.97
CA GLU A 66 1.37 -17.84 -9.58
C GLU A 66 2.49 -17.05 -8.91
N TRP A 67 2.15 -15.88 -8.37
CA TRP A 67 3.11 -14.95 -7.76
C TRP A 67 2.65 -14.47 -6.39
N ASP A 68 3.57 -14.03 -5.53
CA ASP A 68 3.21 -13.27 -4.32
C ASP A 68 2.49 -11.98 -4.69
N ARG A 69 1.51 -11.56 -3.89
CA ARG A 69 0.76 -10.32 -4.10
C ARG A 69 1.71 -9.14 -4.22
N PHE A 70 1.66 -8.48 -5.37
CA PHE A 70 2.58 -7.40 -5.73
C PHE A 70 1.89 -6.12 -6.19
N CYS A 71 0.57 -6.15 -6.43
CA CYS A 71 -0.19 -4.97 -6.79
C CYS A 71 -0.56 -4.21 -5.52
N TYR A 72 0.00 -3.01 -5.34
CA TYR A 72 -0.33 -2.11 -4.25
C TYR A 72 -0.84 -0.78 -4.80
N LEU A 73 -1.83 -0.21 -4.13
CA LEU A 73 -2.16 1.21 -4.23
C LEU A 73 -1.20 1.98 -3.35
N VAL A 74 -0.75 3.11 -3.86
CA VAL A 74 0.17 4.03 -3.18
C VAL A 74 -0.56 5.34 -2.96
N GLU A 75 -0.55 5.84 -1.73
CA GLU A 75 -1.15 7.12 -1.35
C GLU A 75 -0.17 7.89 -0.48
N GLU A 76 0.07 9.16 -0.81
CA GLU A 76 0.78 10.09 0.07
C GLU A 76 -0.19 10.68 1.10
N LYS A 77 0.20 10.62 2.38
CA LYS A 77 -0.57 11.16 3.49
C LYS A 77 0.28 12.10 4.33
N TYR A 78 -0.37 13.04 4.97
CA TYR A 78 0.24 13.89 6.00
C TYR A 78 -0.44 13.60 7.33
N GLY A 79 0.35 13.37 8.38
CA GLY A 79 -0.19 13.09 9.70
C GLY A 79 0.82 12.48 10.64
N ARG A 80 0.33 11.89 11.73
CA ARG A 80 1.18 11.31 12.77
C ARG A 80 2.00 10.14 12.24
N TRP A 81 3.32 10.24 12.43
CA TRP A 81 4.28 9.17 12.20
C TRP A 81 5.28 9.10 13.37
N PRO A 82 5.62 7.93 13.91
CA PRO A 82 5.11 6.60 13.56
C PRO A 82 3.63 6.44 13.96
N HIS A 83 2.96 5.48 13.33
CA HIS A 83 1.60 5.10 13.72
C HIS A 83 1.62 4.52 15.15
N PRO A 84 0.63 4.85 16.00
CA PRO A 84 0.46 4.16 17.28
C PRO A 84 0.19 2.66 17.04
N GLU A 85 0.67 1.80 17.94
CA GLU A 85 0.33 0.36 17.96
C GLU A 85 -1.16 0.11 18.15
#